data_AF-A0A3L7S5X7-F1
#
_entry.id   AF-A0A3L7S5X7-F1
#
_cell.length_a   1.000
_cell.length_b   1.000
_cell.length_c   1.000
_cell.angle_alpha   90.00
_cell.angle_beta   90.00
_cell.angle_gamma   90.00
#
_symmetry.space_group_name_H-M   'P 1'
#
loop_
_entity.id
_entity.type
_entity.pdbx_description
1 polymer ?
#
loop_
_entity_poly.entity_id
_entity_poly.type
_entity_poly.pdbx_seq_one_letter_code
_entity_poly.pdbx_strand_id
1 'polypeptide(L)'
;MLISHRHKFAFIHVPKTAGSSVAFSLWRLRDQVDDYWANRWLARAGVRYNHLAPWPLKKFRTHTSADMLRRQLPADVFAGLFKFSFVRNPWDLMVSYWHYLRRPARQHHRRRLAERLPSFDAYVRYEIRRGKISQSRMLTDRQGRLLVDFVGRFETLETDFVRVCRGIGVDVELMQANRGEPRDYRDFYTPELADLVAEYFAADIELFGYAFENGGRQTAAVPARALQPAG
;
A
#
# COMPACT_ATOMS: atom_id res chain seq x y z
N MET A 1 6.47 -3.14 -3.14
CA MET A 1 7.18 -2.91 -1.88
C MET A 1 8.61 -2.61 -2.25
N LEU A 2 9.32 -1.93 -1.37
CA LEU A 2 10.70 -1.52 -1.59
C LEU A 2 11.44 -1.72 -0.27
N ILE A 3 12.62 -2.33 -0.30
CA ILE A 3 13.46 -2.53 0.88
C ILE A 3 14.86 -1.99 0.57
N SER A 4 15.48 -1.40 1.57
CA SER A 4 16.87 -0.96 1.54
C SER A 4 17.52 -1.31 2.87
N HIS A 5 18.44 -2.27 2.86
CA HIS A 5 19.22 -2.59 4.06
C HIS A 5 20.27 -1.52 4.34
N ARG A 6 20.81 -0.88 3.28
CA ARG A 6 21.76 0.24 3.40
C ARG A 6 21.15 1.43 4.14
N HIS A 7 19.94 1.83 3.76
CA HIS A 7 19.22 2.95 4.38
C HIS A 7 18.24 2.49 5.47
N LYS A 8 18.29 1.20 5.84
CA LYS A 8 17.50 0.56 6.89
C LYS A 8 16.00 0.89 6.82
N PHE A 9 15.37 0.73 5.66
CA PHE A 9 13.92 0.96 5.55
C PHE A 9 13.19 -0.11 4.73
N ALA A 10 11.89 -0.26 4.99
CA ALA A 10 10.97 -1.07 4.19
C ALA A 10 9.65 -0.34 3.91
N PHE A 11 9.36 -0.12 2.64
CA PHE A 11 8.09 0.39 2.16
C PHE A 11 7.12 -0.75 1.83
N ILE A 12 6.07 -0.91 2.65
CA ILE A 12 4.98 -1.85 2.40
C ILE A 12 3.99 -1.20 1.44
N HIS A 13 3.89 -1.72 0.21
CA HIS A 13 3.10 -1.10 -0.86
C HIS A 13 1.66 -1.63 -0.85
N VAL A 14 0.77 -0.92 -0.17
CA VAL A 14 -0.68 -1.11 -0.27
C VAL A 14 -1.16 -0.66 -1.65
N PRO A 15 -1.86 -1.50 -2.43
CA PRO A 15 -2.23 -1.11 -3.77
C PRO A 15 -3.20 0.08 -3.77
N LYS A 16 -3.01 0.99 -4.74
CA LYS A 16 -3.83 2.19 -4.98
C LYS A 16 -3.68 3.35 -3.98
N THR A 17 -2.62 3.33 -3.16
CA THR A 17 -2.29 4.38 -2.20
C THR A 17 -1.03 5.17 -2.61
N ALA A 18 -0.93 5.55 -3.89
CA ALA A 18 0.26 6.19 -4.50
C ALA A 18 1.59 5.41 -4.42
N GLY A 19 1.57 4.13 -4.10
CA GLY A 19 2.82 3.39 -3.91
C GLY A 19 3.71 3.28 -5.16
N SER A 20 3.18 3.49 -6.37
CA SER A 20 4.03 3.65 -7.57
C SER A 20 4.89 4.90 -7.52
N SER A 21 4.34 6.05 -7.11
CA SER A 21 5.09 7.32 -6.97
C SER A 21 6.17 7.20 -5.91
N VAL A 22 5.79 6.68 -4.73
CA VAL A 22 6.72 6.47 -3.61
C VAL A 22 7.83 5.50 -3.99
N ALA A 23 7.49 4.35 -4.60
CA ALA A 23 8.48 3.37 -5.03
C ALA A 23 9.40 3.89 -6.14
N PHE A 24 8.89 4.71 -7.05
CA PHE A 24 9.70 5.34 -8.09
C PHE A 24 10.66 6.39 -7.52
N SER A 25 10.19 7.22 -6.58
CA SER A 25 11.02 8.23 -5.91
C SER A 25 12.18 7.60 -5.15
N LEU A 26 11.90 6.51 -4.41
CA LEU A 26 12.91 5.79 -3.63
C LEU A 26 13.63 4.69 -4.43
N TRP A 27 13.40 4.60 -5.75
CA TRP A 27 13.88 3.50 -6.59
C TRP A 27 15.40 3.34 -6.53
N ARG A 28 16.15 4.45 -6.51
CA ARG A 28 17.62 4.45 -6.47
C ARG A 28 18.20 3.99 -5.14
N LEU A 29 17.41 4.00 -4.07
CA LEU A 29 17.84 3.65 -2.72
C LEU A 29 17.59 2.18 -2.37
N ARG A 30 16.79 1.47 -3.18
CA ARG A 30 16.43 0.07 -2.93
C ARG A 30 17.63 -0.86 -3.08
N ASP A 31 17.56 -2.00 -2.41
CA ASP A 31 18.53 -3.06 -2.66
C ASP A 31 18.39 -3.58 -4.09
N GLN A 32 19.48 -3.51 -4.84
CA GLN A 32 19.58 -3.97 -6.21
C GLN A 32 19.85 -5.47 -6.25
N VAL A 33 18.91 -6.25 -5.71
CA VAL A 33 19.02 -7.70 -5.59
C VAL A 33 19.18 -8.38 -6.96
N ASP A 34 18.62 -7.78 -8.03
CA ASP A 34 18.74 -8.26 -9.41
C ASP A 34 20.15 -8.03 -10.00
N ASP A 35 20.95 -7.13 -9.43
CA ASP A 35 22.30 -6.80 -9.92
C ASP A 35 23.38 -7.72 -9.30
N TYR A 36 23.01 -8.58 -8.35
CA TYR A 36 23.90 -9.64 -7.87
C TYR A 36 24.13 -10.67 -8.97
N TRP A 37 25.40 -10.90 -9.31
CA TRP A 37 25.85 -11.77 -10.39
C TRP A 37 25.22 -13.18 -10.34
N ALA A 38 25.08 -13.74 -9.14
CA ALA A 38 24.48 -15.06 -8.92
C ALA A 38 23.01 -15.12 -9.32
N ASN A 39 22.22 -14.08 -9.00
CA ASN A 39 20.81 -14.00 -9.36
C ASN A 39 20.62 -13.81 -10.87
N ARG A 40 21.51 -13.06 -11.51
CA ARG A 40 21.53 -12.85 -12.97
C ARG A 40 21.86 -14.14 -13.73
N TRP A 41 22.70 -15.00 -13.16
CA TRP A 41 23.03 -16.31 -13.71
C TRP A 41 21.90 -17.34 -13.48
N LEU A 42 21.36 -17.42 -12.26
CA LEU A 42 20.23 -18.29 -11.94
C LEU A 42 18.97 -17.95 -12.76
N ALA A 43 18.69 -16.66 -12.98
CA ALA A 43 17.61 -16.22 -13.85
C ALA A 43 17.82 -16.65 -15.32
N ARG A 44 19.06 -16.55 -15.83
CA ARG A 44 19.41 -17.05 -17.18
C ARG A 44 19.26 -18.56 -17.31
N ALA A 45 19.50 -19.30 -16.23
CA ALA A 45 19.30 -20.75 -16.16
C ALA A 45 17.83 -21.17 -15.93
N GLY A 46 16.87 -20.24 -15.90
CA GLY A 46 15.45 -20.53 -15.68
C GLY A 46 15.06 -20.88 -14.23
N VAL A 47 16.00 -20.75 -13.29
CA VAL A 47 15.77 -21.07 -11.88
C VAL A 47 15.03 -19.92 -11.20
N ARG A 48 13.83 -20.21 -10.69
CA ARG A 48 13.06 -19.26 -9.85
C ARG A 48 13.64 -19.25 -8.42
N TYR A 49 14.75 -18.56 -8.23
CA TYR A 49 15.55 -18.55 -6.99
C TYR A 49 14.85 -17.99 -5.75
N ASN A 50 13.65 -17.41 -5.89
CA ASN A 50 13.05 -16.57 -4.87
C ASN A 50 12.62 -17.29 -3.56
N HIS A 51 12.47 -18.62 -3.59
CA HIS A 51 12.11 -19.41 -2.41
C HIS A 51 13.31 -19.93 -1.63
N LEU A 52 14.47 -20.10 -2.29
CA LEU A 52 15.67 -20.72 -1.73
C LEU A 52 16.83 -19.73 -1.56
N ALA A 53 16.69 -18.50 -2.07
CA ALA A 53 17.69 -17.47 -1.92
C ALA A 53 17.89 -17.08 -0.44
N PRO A 54 19.14 -16.87 0.01
CA PRO A 54 19.43 -16.23 1.29
C PRO A 54 18.67 -14.91 1.42
N TRP A 55 18.30 -14.53 2.64
CA TRP A 55 17.46 -13.34 2.89
C TRP A 55 17.98 -12.02 2.25
N PRO A 56 19.30 -11.75 2.09
CA PRO A 56 19.77 -10.54 1.40
C PRO A 56 19.50 -10.54 -0.10
N LEU A 57 19.30 -11.74 -0.68
CA LEU A 57 19.09 -11.96 -2.11
C LEU A 57 17.62 -12.24 -2.45
N LYS A 58 16.71 -12.06 -1.49
CA LYS A 58 15.29 -12.36 -1.67
C LYS A 58 14.56 -11.20 -2.35
N LYS A 59 13.84 -11.50 -3.43
CA LYS A 59 13.05 -10.52 -4.17
C LYS A 59 11.60 -10.57 -3.73
N PHE A 60 11.15 -9.57 -2.99
CA PHE A 60 9.77 -9.56 -2.53
C PHE A 60 8.79 -9.11 -3.62
N ARG A 61 7.57 -9.64 -3.57
CA ARG A 61 6.48 -9.25 -4.48
C ARG A 61 6.02 -7.82 -4.16
N THR A 62 5.46 -7.14 -5.17
CA THR A 62 5.01 -5.75 -5.03
C THR A 62 4.05 -5.53 -3.86
N HIS A 63 3.12 -6.45 -3.59
CA HIS A 63 2.11 -6.31 -2.53
C HIS A 63 2.28 -7.33 -1.40
N THR A 64 3.53 -7.61 -1.01
CA THR A 64 3.81 -8.43 0.18
C THR A 64 3.37 -7.65 1.43
N SER A 65 2.65 -8.30 2.35
CA SER A 65 2.22 -7.70 3.62
C SER A 65 3.38 -7.56 4.61
N ALA A 66 3.21 -6.70 5.62
CA ALA A 66 4.16 -6.53 6.71
C ALA A 66 4.37 -7.83 7.50
N ASP A 67 3.31 -8.61 7.76
CA ASP A 67 3.43 -9.91 8.44
C ASP A 67 4.23 -10.93 7.59
N MET A 68 4.03 -10.94 6.27
CA MET A 68 4.81 -11.80 5.38
C MET A 68 6.27 -11.37 5.34
N LEU A 69 6.56 -10.06 5.32
CA LEU A 69 7.93 -9.56 5.41
C LEU A 69 8.59 -9.99 6.72
N ARG A 70 7.88 -9.83 7.85
CA ARG A 70 8.32 -10.24 9.19
C ARG A 70 8.67 -11.72 9.27
N ARG A 71 7.89 -12.59 8.62
CA ARG A 71 8.16 -14.04 8.56
C ARG A 71 9.34 -14.42 7.67
N GLN A 72 9.72 -13.56 6.73
CA GLN A 72 10.72 -13.87 5.71
C GLN A 72 12.11 -13.28 6.01
N LEU A 73 12.21 -12.37 6.98
CA LEU A 73 13.46 -11.77 7.42
C LEU A 73 13.86 -12.27 8.82
N PRO A 74 15.16 -12.29 9.14
CA PRO A 74 15.62 -12.43 10.52
C PRO A 74 14.98 -11.37 11.44
N ALA A 75 14.73 -11.73 12.71
CA ALA A 75 13.99 -10.89 13.63
C ALA A 75 14.70 -9.55 13.93
N ASP A 76 16.02 -9.59 14.08
CA ASP A 76 16.90 -8.44 14.27
C ASP A 76 16.90 -7.51 13.04
N VAL A 77 16.97 -8.08 11.84
CA VAL A 77 16.88 -7.33 10.58
C VAL A 77 15.53 -6.65 10.48
N PHE A 78 14.43 -7.39 10.67
CA PHE A 78 13.09 -6.80 10.60
C PHE A 78 12.92 -5.70 11.64
N ALA A 79 13.37 -5.90 12.88
CA ALA A 79 13.29 -4.90 13.95
C ALA A 79 14.08 -3.64 13.63
N GLY A 80 15.27 -3.77 13.03
CA GLY A 80 16.17 -2.66 12.72
C GLY A 80 15.79 -1.81 11.50
N LEU A 81 14.78 -2.21 10.73
CA LEU A 81 14.25 -1.40 9.61
C LEU A 81 13.29 -0.33 10.15
N PHE A 82 13.24 0.82 9.48
CA PHE A 82 12.11 1.74 9.52
C PHE A 82 11.06 1.29 8.48
N LYS A 83 9.96 0.71 8.94
CA LYS A 83 8.87 0.19 8.11
C LYS A 83 7.81 1.27 7.96
N PHE A 84 7.39 1.56 6.73
CA PHE A 84 6.31 2.52 6.51
C PHE A 84 5.37 2.10 5.39
N SER A 85 4.19 2.70 5.37
CA SER A 85 3.21 2.53 4.30
C SER A 85 2.38 3.79 4.11
N PHE A 86 1.57 3.79 3.05
CA PHE A 86 0.55 4.80 2.81
C PHE A 86 -0.81 4.11 2.70
N VAL A 87 -1.80 4.68 3.34
CA VAL A 87 -3.21 4.28 3.25
C VAL A 87 -4.02 5.36 2.54
N ARG A 88 -5.22 5.03 2.12
CA ARG A 88 -6.16 5.95 1.48
C ARG A 88 -7.53 5.80 2.09
N ASN A 89 -8.31 6.87 2.07
CA ASN A 89 -9.72 6.85 2.40
C ASN A 89 -10.41 5.66 1.68
N PRO A 90 -11.09 4.75 2.40
CA PRO A 90 -11.66 3.53 1.79
C PRO A 90 -12.70 3.79 0.70
N TRP A 91 -13.49 4.85 0.82
CA TRP A 91 -14.48 5.24 -0.19
C TRP A 91 -13.80 5.72 -1.48
N ASP A 92 -12.79 6.57 -1.35
CA ASP A 92 -11.97 7.03 -2.47
C ASP A 92 -11.09 5.90 -3.06
N LEU A 93 -10.66 4.94 -2.23
CA LEU A 93 -9.93 3.76 -2.66
C LEU A 93 -10.75 2.92 -3.66
N MET A 94 -12.04 2.70 -3.39
CA MET A 94 -12.94 1.96 -4.28
C MET A 94 -13.13 2.69 -5.63
N VAL A 95 -13.34 4.01 -5.60
CA VAL A 95 -13.44 4.84 -6.83
C VAL A 95 -12.13 4.76 -7.65
N SER A 96 -10.98 4.83 -6.96
CA SER A 96 -9.65 4.70 -7.58
C SER A 96 -9.43 3.35 -8.27
N TYR A 97 -9.88 2.25 -7.66
CA TYR A 97 -9.84 0.94 -8.29
C TYR A 97 -10.79 0.83 -9.49
N TRP A 98 -12.04 1.29 -9.34
CA TRP A 98 -13.03 1.28 -10.42
C TRP A 98 -12.48 1.90 -11.70
N HIS A 99 -11.98 3.12 -11.60
CA HIS A 99 -11.39 3.80 -12.75
C HIS A 99 -10.10 3.14 -13.24
N TYR A 100 -9.26 2.65 -12.33
CA TYR A 100 -8.02 1.97 -12.73
C TYR A 100 -8.30 0.74 -13.60
N LEU A 101 -9.33 -0.05 -13.27
CA LEU A 101 -9.69 -1.24 -14.02
C LEU A 101 -10.32 -0.95 -15.38
N ARG A 102 -10.92 0.25 -15.56
CA ARG A 102 -11.55 0.68 -16.81
C ARG A 102 -10.61 1.46 -17.75
N ARG A 103 -9.37 1.74 -17.36
CA ARG A 103 -8.41 2.43 -18.25
C ARG A 103 -7.95 1.52 -19.40
N PRO A 104 -8.11 1.93 -20.68
CA PRO A 104 -7.79 1.09 -21.84
C PRO A 104 -6.33 0.65 -21.93
N ALA A 105 -5.39 1.52 -21.52
CA ALA A 105 -3.96 1.34 -21.72
C ALA A 105 -3.28 0.33 -20.77
N ARG A 106 -4.03 -0.35 -19.88
CA ARG A 106 -3.44 -1.31 -18.93
C ARG A 106 -3.99 -2.71 -19.18
N GLN A 107 -3.12 -3.65 -19.54
CA GLN A 107 -3.42 -5.07 -19.63
C GLN A 107 -3.61 -5.68 -18.23
N HIS A 108 -4.64 -5.23 -17.51
CA HIS A 108 -4.99 -5.82 -16.23
C HIS A 108 -5.94 -7.00 -16.45
N HIS A 109 -5.61 -8.17 -15.89
CA HIS A 109 -6.41 -9.40 -16.04
C HIS A 109 -7.90 -9.23 -15.66
N ARG A 110 -8.21 -8.26 -14.79
CA ARG A 110 -9.59 -7.95 -14.34
C ARG A 110 -10.31 -6.89 -15.17
N ARG A 111 -9.67 -6.30 -16.18
CA ARG A 111 -10.28 -5.25 -17.01
C ARG A 111 -11.59 -5.70 -17.63
N ARG A 112 -11.58 -6.88 -18.28
CA ARG A 112 -12.78 -7.47 -18.91
C ARG A 112 -13.94 -7.69 -17.96
N LEU A 113 -13.65 -7.94 -16.68
CA LEU A 113 -14.68 -8.07 -15.65
C LEU A 113 -15.25 -6.71 -15.27
N ALA A 114 -14.38 -5.72 -15.05
CA ALA A 114 -14.81 -4.35 -14.73
C ALA A 114 -15.60 -3.71 -15.88
N GLU A 115 -15.27 -4.02 -17.13
CA GLU A 115 -16.01 -3.57 -18.31
C GLU A 115 -17.42 -4.18 -18.41
N ARG A 116 -17.63 -5.37 -17.83
CA ARG A 116 -18.95 -6.05 -17.81
C ARG A 116 -19.86 -5.56 -16.69
N LEU A 117 -19.32 -4.84 -15.70
CA LEU A 117 -20.13 -4.33 -14.60
C LEU A 117 -20.82 -3.03 -15.04
N PRO A 118 -22.15 -2.91 -14.86
CA PRO A 118 -22.93 -1.82 -15.44
C PRO A 118 -22.74 -0.49 -14.72
N SER A 119 -22.34 -0.50 -13.45
CA SER A 119 -22.26 0.69 -12.60
C SER A 119 -21.18 0.58 -11.53
N PHE A 120 -20.89 1.71 -10.88
CA PHE A 120 -20.00 1.75 -9.72
C PHE A 120 -20.57 0.98 -8.52
N ASP A 121 -21.88 1.08 -8.24
CA ASP A 121 -22.55 0.28 -7.21
C ASP A 121 -22.31 -1.23 -7.44
N ALA A 122 -22.56 -1.72 -8.67
CA ALA A 122 -22.37 -3.13 -9.00
C ALA A 122 -20.92 -3.58 -8.79
N TYR A 123 -19.97 -2.67 -9.03
CA TYR A 123 -18.56 -2.89 -8.76
C TYR A 123 -18.22 -2.98 -7.28
N VAL A 124 -18.70 -2.04 -6.46
CA VAL A 124 -18.49 -2.06 -5.01
C VAL A 124 -19.03 -3.34 -4.40
N ARG A 125 -20.28 -3.70 -4.70
CA ARG A 125 -20.91 -4.95 -4.22
C ARG A 125 -20.14 -6.19 -4.67
N TYR A 126 -19.58 -6.17 -5.88
CA TYR A 126 -18.74 -7.26 -6.35
C TYR A 126 -17.41 -7.36 -5.57
N GLU A 127 -16.71 -6.24 -5.32
CA GLU A 127 -15.44 -6.25 -4.58
C GLU A 127 -15.62 -6.65 -3.11
N ILE A 128 -16.68 -6.17 -2.47
CA ILE A 128 -17.03 -6.51 -1.09
C ILE A 128 -17.27 -8.02 -0.97
N ARG A 129 -18.08 -8.61 -1.85
CA ARG A 129 -18.28 -10.08 -1.90
C ARG A 129 -16.98 -10.84 -2.11
N ARG A 130 -16.03 -10.25 -2.84
CA ARG A 130 -14.72 -10.85 -3.07
C ARG A 130 -13.84 -10.87 -1.82
N GLY A 131 -14.02 -9.91 -0.90
CA GLY A 131 -13.35 -9.88 0.39
C GLY A 131 -11.82 -9.80 0.35
N LYS A 132 -11.23 -9.32 -0.77
CA LYS A 132 -9.77 -9.35 -0.99
C LYS A 132 -9.07 -8.02 -0.79
N ILE A 133 -9.81 -6.92 -0.68
CA ILE A 133 -9.24 -5.57 -0.50
C ILE A 133 -9.28 -5.25 0.98
N SER A 134 -8.12 -5.02 1.59
CA SER A 134 -7.97 -4.52 2.96
C SER A 134 -6.57 -3.95 3.12
N GLN A 135 -6.46 -2.74 3.66
CA GLN A 135 -5.18 -2.06 3.90
C GLN A 135 -4.65 -2.48 5.28
N SER A 136 -5.52 -2.54 6.29
CA SER A 136 -5.25 -3.04 7.63
C SER A 136 -4.60 -4.43 7.62
N ARG A 137 -5.16 -5.41 6.88
CA ARG A 137 -4.58 -6.77 6.74
C ARG A 137 -3.19 -6.80 6.10
N MET A 138 -2.80 -5.77 5.36
CA MET A 138 -1.44 -5.67 4.81
C MET A 138 -0.43 -5.12 5.81
N LEU A 139 -0.89 -4.41 6.84
CA LEU A 139 -0.05 -3.65 7.77
C LEU A 139 -0.04 -4.22 9.18
N THR A 140 -0.93 -5.16 9.49
CA THR A 140 -1.10 -5.73 10.84
C THR A 140 -0.68 -7.20 10.92
N ASP A 141 -0.46 -7.68 12.14
CA ASP A 141 -0.39 -9.11 12.44
C ASP A 141 -1.79 -9.73 12.59
N ARG A 142 -1.85 -11.01 13.00
CA ARG A 142 -3.13 -11.73 13.19
C ARG A 142 -3.95 -11.19 14.37
N GLN A 143 -3.33 -10.41 15.24
CA GLN A 143 -3.93 -9.80 16.42
C GLN A 143 -4.35 -8.34 16.17
N GLY A 144 -4.16 -7.83 14.94
CA GLY A 144 -4.50 -6.45 14.58
C GLY A 144 -3.44 -5.42 14.97
N ARG A 145 -2.26 -5.84 15.46
CA ARG A 145 -1.19 -4.92 15.84
C ARG A 145 -0.46 -4.43 14.60
N LEU A 146 -0.24 -3.12 14.49
CA LEU A 146 0.52 -2.53 13.39
C LEU A 146 1.98 -3.01 13.42
N LEU A 147 2.46 -3.45 12.26
CA LEU A 147 3.83 -3.95 12.02
C LEU A 147 4.71 -2.93 11.28
N VAL A 148 4.26 -1.67 11.24
CA VAL A 148 4.93 -0.55 10.58
C VAL A 148 5.10 0.61 11.56
N ASP A 149 6.18 1.37 11.40
CA ASP A 149 6.55 2.50 12.26
C ASP A 149 5.85 3.80 11.86
N PHE A 150 5.44 3.91 10.59
CA PHE A 150 4.74 5.08 10.06
C PHE A 150 3.68 4.71 9.03
N VAL A 151 2.50 5.31 9.14
CA VAL A 151 1.41 5.20 8.17
C VAL A 151 1.04 6.60 7.69
N GLY A 152 1.47 6.93 6.47
CA GLY A 152 1.06 8.17 5.80
C GLY A 152 -0.31 8.04 5.15
N ARG A 153 -0.93 9.17 4.84
CA ARG A 153 -2.21 9.23 4.12
C ARG A 153 -1.98 9.64 2.67
N PHE A 154 -2.74 9.05 1.76
CA PHE A 154 -2.75 9.46 0.34
C PHE A 154 -3.19 10.91 0.18
N GLU A 155 -4.10 11.36 1.05
CA GLU A 155 -4.65 12.71 1.06
C GLU A 155 -3.59 13.77 1.41
N THR A 156 -2.60 13.41 2.22
CA THR A 156 -1.46 14.26 2.62
C THR A 156 -0.13 13.71 2.13
N LEU A 157 -0.14 13.04 0.97
CA LEU A 157 0.98 12.24 0.45
C LEU A 157 2.31 13.00 0.44
N GLU A 158 2.34 14.23 -0.08
CA GLU A 158 3.57 15.01 -0.20
C GLU A 158 4.14 15.33 1.20
N THR A 159 3.30 15.83 2.11
CA THR A 159 3.71 16.14 3.49
C THR A 159 4.18 14.91 4.25
N ASP A 160 3.48 13.79 4.11
CA ASP A 160 3.84 12.55 4.79
C ASP A 160 5.07 11.89 4.16
N PHE A 161 5.29 12.06 2.86
CA PHE A 161 6.51 11.60 2.20
C PHE A 161 7.74 12.37 2.71
N VAL A 162 7.64 13.68 2.92
CA VAL A 162 8.72 14.46 3.55
C VAL A 162 9.05 13.92 4.95
N ARG A 163 8.03 13.54 5.74
CA ARG A 163 8.25 12.91 7.06
C ARG A 163 8.97 11.57 6.95
N VAL A 164 8.61 10.75 5.97
CA VAL A 164 9.31 9.49 5.67
C VAL A 164 10.77 9.74 5.31
N CYS A 165 11.04 10.67 4.38
CA CYS A 165 12.40 11.02 3.96
C CYS A 165 13.26 11.46 5.14
N ARG A 166 12.71 12.30 6.02
CA ARG A 166 13.37 12.69 7.28
C ARG A 166 13.62 11.48 8.20
N GLY A 167 12.66 10.57 8.32
CA GLY A 167 12.78 9.35 9.14
C GLY A 167 13.86 8.39 8.67
N ILE A 168 14.10 8.30 7.35
CA ILE A 168 15.15 7.44 6.76
C ILE A 168 16.47 8.19 6.48
N GLY A 169 16.53 9.49 6.76
CA GLY A 169 17.73 10.32 6.58
C GLY A 169 18.13 10.55 5.13
N VAL A 170 17.15 10.77 4.24
CA VAL A 170 17.40 11.05 2.81
C VAL A 170 16.73 12.35 2.40
N ASP A 171 17.30 12.99 1.39
CA ASP A 171 16.71 14.16 0.74
C ASP A 171 16.26 13.77 -0.67
N VAL A 172 14.97 13.43 -0.79
CA VAL A 172 14.36 12.95 -2.03
C VAL A 172 13.00 13.61 -2.17
N GLU A 173 12.75 14.17 -3.34
CA GLU A 173 11.45 14.73 -3.70
C GLU A 173 10.51 13.64 -4.25
N LEU A 174 9.21 13.85 -4.04
CA LEU A 174 8.20 12.93 -4.53
C LEU A 174 8.01 13.10 -6.03
N MET A 175 8.46 12.10 -6.79
CA MET A 175 8.21 12.02 -8.22
C MET A 175 6.74 11.65 -8.47
N GLN A 176 5.99 12.52 -9.16
CA GLN A 176 4.58 12.26 -9.46
C GLN A 176 4.43 11.19 -10.55
N ALA A 177 4.22 9.94 -10.15
CA ALA A 177 3.87 8.87 -11.08
C ALA A 177 2.34 8.69 -11.16
N ASN A 178 1.74 9.13 -12.26
CA ASN A 178 0.30 8.97 -12.57
C ASN A 178 -0.64 9.83 -11.72
N ARG A 179 -0.73 11.13 -12.01
CA ARG A 179 -1.85 11.95 -11.53
C ARG A 179 -3.14 11.50 -12.23
N GLY A 180 -4.13 11.08 -11.44
CA GLY A 180 -5.49 10.92 -11.96
C GLY A 180 -6.14 12.28 -12.18
N GLU A 181 -7.20 12.33 -12.98
CA GLU A 181 -8.04 13.52 -13.01
C GLU A 181 -8.59 13.78 -11.61
N PRO A 182 -8.62 15.05 -11.14
CA PRO A 182 -9.26 15.42 -9.89
C PRO A 182 -10.72 15.00 -9.94
N ARG A 183 -11.17 14.24 -8.95
CA ARG A 183 -12.54 13.77 -8.83
C ARG A 183 -12.91 13.75 -7.37
N ASP A 184 -14.15 14.09 -7.10
CA ASP A 184 -14.72 13.90 -5.78
C ASP A 184 -15.26 12.47 -5.70
N TYR A 185 -14.78 11.69 -4.73
CA TYR A 185 -15.28 10.33 -4.55
C TYR A 185 -16.74 10.33 -4.08
N ARG A 186 -17.19 11.41 -3.42
CA ARG A 186 -18.53 11.54 -2.84
C ARG A 186 -19.62 11.48 -3.90
N ASP A 187 -19.34 12.00 -5.09
CA ASP A 187 -20.27 12.00 -6.25
C ASP A 187 -20.63 10.59 -6.74
N PHE A 188 -19.90 9.56 -6.30
CA PHE A 188 -20.12 8.17 -6.70
C PHE A 188 -21.01 7.38 -5.71
N TYR A 189 -21.32 7.94 -4.54
CA TYR A 189 -21.99 7.22 -3.47
C TYR A 189 -23.41 7.71 -3.22
N THR A 190 -24.33 6.76 -3.09
CA THR A 190 -25.55 6.96 -2.31
C THR A 190 -25.24 6.69 -0.83
N PRO A 191 -26.06 7.18 0.12
CA PRO A 191 -25.89 6.88 1.53
C PRO A 191 -25.77 5.38 1.81
N GLU A 192 -26.64 4.56 1.20
CA GLU A 192 -26.65 3.11 1.40
C GLU A 192 -25.38 2.44 0.90
N LEU A 193 -24.81 2.93 -0.21
CA LEU A 193 -23.56 2.41 -0.75
C LEU A 193 -22.36 2.84 0.11
N ALA A 194 -22.40 4.05 0.66
CA ALA A 194 -21.37 4.55 1.56
C ALA A 194 -21.33 3.73 2.85
N ASP A 195 -22.49 3.42 3.43
CA ASP A 195 -22.62 2.57 4.62
C ASP A 195 -22.12 1.15 4.36
N LEU A 196 -22.45 0.56 3.21
CA LEU A 196 -21.95 -0.76 2.84
C LEU A 196 -20.41 -0.80 2.76
N VAL A 197 -19.79 0.27 2.25
CA VAL A 197 -18.32 0.41 2.24
C VAL A 197 -17.79 0.61 3.66
N ALA A 198 -18.50 1.38 4.50
CA ALA A 198 -18.13 1.60 5.90
C ALA A 198 -18.08 0.28 6.68
N GLU A 199 -19.10 -0.56 6.55
CA GLU A 199 -19.17 -1.88 7.17
C GLU A 199 -18.03 -2.78 6.70
N TYR A 200 -17.80 -2.87 5.39
CA TYR A 200 -16.75 -3.73 4.83
C TYR A 200 -15.33 -3.29 5.26
N PHE A 201 -15.11 -1.99 5.37
CA PHE A 201 -13.82 -1.41 5.78
C PHE A 201 -13.77 -0.98 7.25
N ALA A 202 -14.65 -1.49 8.11
CA ALA A 202 -14.72 -1.06 9.52
C ALA A 202 -13.36 -1.09 10.22
N ALA A 203 -12.59 -2.17 10.06
CA ALA A 203 -11.25 -2.30 10.63
C ALA A 203 -10.24 -1.29 10.07
N ASP A 204 -10.33 -0.96 8.77
CA ASP A 204 -9.48 0.06 8.15
C ASP A 204 -9.87 1.47 8.61
N ILE A 205 -11.17 1.72 8.76
CA ILE A 205 -11.74 2.98 9.22
C ILE A 205 -11.35 3.26 10.67
N GLU A 206 -11.55 2.29 11.55
CA GLU A 206 -11.21 2.37 12.96
C GLU A 206 -9.70 2.58 13.14
N LEU A 207 -8.88 1.73 12.49
CA LEU A 207 -7.43 1.75 12.67
C LEU A 207 -6.77 3.04 12.13
N PHE A 208 -7.29 3.59 11.04
CA PHE A 208 -6.71 4.77 10.39
C PHE A 208 -7.52 6.05 10.60
N GLY A 209 -8.58 6.02 11.41
CA GLY A 209 -9.41 7.19 11.74
C GLY A 209 -10.00 7.85 10.50
N TYR A 210 -10.56 7.07 9.57
CA TYR A 210 -11.26 7.62 8.40
C TYR A 210 -12.75 7.85 8.73
N ALA A 211 -13.36 8.80 8.05
CA ALA A 211 -14.80 9.01 8.09
C ALA A 211 -15.27 9.41 6.69
N PHE A 212 -16.53 9.14 6.36
CA PHE A 212 -17.13 9.65 5.14
C PHE A 212 -17.34 11.16 5.30
N GLU A 213 -16.72 11.96 4.43
CA GLU A 213 -16.76 13.42 4.57
C GLU A 213 -18.09 13.97 4.07
N ASN A 214 -19.00 14.35 4.98
CA ASN A 214 -20.21 15.10 4.64
C ASN A 214 -19.93 16.61 4.41
N GLY A 215 -18.72 16.95 3.95
CA GLY A 215 -18.24 18.33 3.79
C GLY A 215 -17.46 18.84 5.00
N GLY A 216 -16.14 18.57 5.04
CA GLY A 216 -15.22 19.13 6.05
C GLY A 216 -13.90 18.36 6.13
N ARG A 217 -12.76 19.07 6.13
CA ARG A 217 -11.37 18.56 6.02
C ARG A 217 -10.99 17.51 7.08
N GLN A 218 -10.26 16.46 6.67
CA GLN A 218 -9.58 15.52 7.57
C GLN A 218 -8.34 16.10 8.26
N THR A 219 -8.12 15.63 9.49
CA THR A 219 -6.98 15.88 10.38
C THR A 219 -5.76 15.01 10.05
N ALA A 220 -4.59 15.42 10.54
CA ALA A 220 -3.25 14.99 10.14
C ALA A 220 -2.94 13.47 10.30
N ALA A 221 -1.77 13.08 9.77
CA ALA A 221 -1.24 11.71 9.80
C ALA A 221 -1.36 11.01 11.16
N VAL A 222 -1.57 9.70 11.14
CA VAL A 222 -1.66 8.86 12.35
C VAL A 222 -0.24 8.41 12.73
N PRO A 223 0.36 8.94 13.81
CA PRO A 223 1.59 8.38 14.32
C PRO A 223 1.32 6.96 14.82
N ALA A 224 1.94 5.95 14.20
CA ALA A 224 1.75 4.55 14.59
C ALA A 224 2.20 4.28 16.06
N ARG A 225 3.02 5.15 16.65
CA ARG A 225 3.43 5.10 18.06
C ARG A 225 2.30 5.44 19.07
N ALA A 226 1.14 5.96 18.63
CA ALA A 226 0.03 6.27 19.53
C ALA A 226 -0.96 5.09 19.75
N LEU A 227 -0.69 3.91 19.17
CA LEU A 227 -1.56 2.72 19.25
C LEU A 227 -0.90 1.57 20.02
N GLN A 228 -0.21 1.86 21.12
CA GLN A 228 0.06 0.84 22.14
C GLN A 228 -1.15 0.80 23.08
N PRO A 229 -1.83 -0.35 23.29
CA PRO A 229 -2.65 -0.48 24.48
C PRO A 229 -1.72 -0.33 25.69
N ALA A 230 -2.12 0.50 26.65
CA ALA A 230 -1.48 0.57 27.94
C ALA A 230 -1.60 -0.80 28.63
N GLY A 231 -0.48 -1.30 29.18
CA GLY A 231 -0.42 -2.47 30.06
C GLY A 231 0.07 -3.74 29.39
#